data_AF-A0A972NA42-F1
#
_entry.id   AF-A0A972NA42-F1
#
_cell.length_a   1.000
_cell.length_b   1.000
_cell.length_c   1.000
_cell.angle_alpha   90.00
_cell.angle_beta   90.00
_cell.angle_gamma   90.00
#
_symmetry.space_group_name_H-M   'P 1'
#
loop_
_entity.id
_entity.type
_entity.pdbx_description
1 polymer ?
#
loop_
_entity_poly.entity_id
_entity_poly.type
_entity_poly.pdbx_seq_one_letter_code
_entity_poly.pdbx_strand_id
1 'polypeptide(L)'
;MTSRRARWIAFLLSIAVGLGIGLYYGWVVSPVDYVDTAPNTLRPDYKADFVLMTAEAYQADDDLEAARRTLALLGEDPVEAVKQALAFGAEHGYTSQDLFVLRELLTALQAQPVEDGS
;
A
#
# COMPACT_ATOMS: atom_id res chain seq x y z
N MET A 1 10.58 -34.88 -52.81
CA MET A 1 9.18 -35.04 -52.35
C MET A 1 9.12 -34.73 -50.86
N THR A 2 8.96 -33.47 -50.45
CA THR A 2 8.79 -33.14 -49.04
C THR A 2 7.46 -33.73 -48.57
N SER A 3 7.55 -34.78 -47.76
CA SER A 3 6.42 -35.51 -47.23
C SER A 3 5.47 -34.53 -46.52
N ARG A 4 4.15 -34.69 -46.73
CA ARG A 4 3.12 -33.84 -46.08
C ARG A 4 3.40 -33.70 -44.57
N ARG A 5 3.88 -34.77 -43.94
CA ARG A 5 4.31 -34.83 -42.54
C ARG A 5 5.44 -33.83 -42.20
N ALA A 6 6.47 -33.71 -43.05
CA ALA A 6 7.57 -32.76 -42.84
C ALA A 6 7.10 -31.30 -42.89
N ARG A 7 6.12 -30.97 -43.75
CA ARG A 7 5.53 -29.62 -43.80
C ARG A 7 4.76 -29.28 -42.53
N TRP A 8 4.00 -30.23 -41.99
CA TRP A 8 3.31 -30.07 -40.71
C TRP A 8 4.27 -29.94 -39.53
N ILE A 9 5.35 -30.73 -39.52
CA ILE A 9 6.40 -30.63 -38.49
C ILE A 9 7.08 -29.25 -38.53
N ALA A 10 7.45 -28.77 -39.72
CA ALA A 10 8.05 -27.44 -39.87
C ALA A 10 7.11 -26.31 -39.42
N PHE A 11 5.82 -26.44 -39.70
CA PHE A 11 4.80 -25.49 -39.23
C PHE A 11 4.70 -25.47 -37.70
N LEU A 12 4.58 -26.63 -37.06
CA LEU A 12 4.56 -26.73 -35.60
C LEU A 12 5.84 -26.19 -34.96
N LEU A 13 7.00 -26.45 -35.58
CA LEU A 13 8.28 -25.93 -35.09
C LEU A 13 8.32 -24.40 -35.12
N SER A 14 7.81 -23.77 -36.19
CA SER A 14 7.77 -22.31 -36.30
C SER A 14 6.87 -21.66 -35.24
N ILE A 15 5.73 -22.28 -34.91
CA ILE A 15 4.85 -21.82 -33.83
C ILE A 15 5.52 -21.97 -32.47
N ALA A 16 6.15 -23.13 -32.21
CA ALA A 16 6.85 -23.38 -30.95
C ALA A 16 8.00 -22.38 -30.73
N VAL A 17 8.74 -22.05 -31.80
CA VAL A 17 9.80 -21.05 -31.75
C VAL A 17 9.23 -19.65 -31.50
N GLY A 18 8.16 -19.27 -32.18
CA GLY A 18 7.49 -17.98 -31.95
C GLY A 18 6.96 -17.82 -30.53
N LEU A 19 6.34 -18.88 -29.99
CA LEU A 19 5.88 -18.92 -28.60
C LEU A 19 7.06 -18.85 -27.63
N GLY A 20 8.13 -19.60 -27.86
CA GLY A 20 9.31 -19.58 -27.01
C GLY A 20 9.96 -18.20 -26.94
N ILE A 21 10.11 -17.53 -28.08
CA ILE A 21 10.65 -16.17 -28.17
C ILE A 21 9.70 -15.16 -27.49
N GLY A 22 8.40 -15.23 -27.78
CA GLY A 22 7.40 -14.33 -27.18
C GLY A 22 7.30 -14.48 -25.66
N LEU A 23 7.36 -15.70 -25.14
CA LEU A 23 7.36 -15.97 -23.71
C LEU A 23 8.66 -15.48 -23.06
N TYR A 24 9.80 -15.75 -23.69
CA TYR A 24 11.10 -15.27 -23.21
C TYR A 24 11.13 -13.73 -23.15
N TYR A 25 10.67 -13.06 -24.20
CA TYR A 25 10.60 -11.60 -24.22
C TYR A 25 9.61 -11.06 -23.18
N GLY A 26 8.43 -11.67 -23.08
CA GLY A 26 7.40 -11.30 -22.12
C GLY A 26 7.84 -11.45 -20.67
N TRP A 27 8.72 -12.41 -20.36
CA TRP A 27 9.17 -12.67 -18.99
C TRP A 27 10.46 -11.94 -18.61
N VAL A 28 11.34 -11.63 -19.58
CA VAL A 28 12.63 -10.95 -19.34
C VAL A 28 12.54 -9.43 -19.46
N VAL A 29 11.70 -8.90 -20.37
CA VAL A 29 11.60 -7.43 -20.61
C VAL A 29 10.56 -6.77 -19.73
N SER A 30 9.52 -7.52 -19.34
CA SER A 30 8.52 -7.08 -18.37
C SER A 30 8.37 -8.19 -17.34
N PRO A 31 9.26 -8.30 -16.34
CA PRO A 31 8.92 -9.13 -15.19
C PRO A 31 7.54 -8.68 -14.75
N VAL A 32 6.57 -9.61 -14.74
CA VAL A 32 5.33 -9.39 -14.04
C VAL A 32 5.73 -9.26 -12.59
N ASP A 33 5.98 -8.03 -12.16
CA ASP A 33 5.84 -7.68 -10.77
C ASP A 33 4.39 -8.06 -10.48
N TYR A 34 4.22 -9.23 -9.86
CA TYR A 34 3.09 -9.47 -9.00
C TYR A 34 3.22 -8.39 -7.95
N VAL A 35 2.69 -7.20 -8.24
CA VAL A 35 2.63 -6.12 -7.28
C VAL A 35 1.61 -6.63 -6.28
N ASP A 36 2.17 -7.21 -5.23
CA ASP A 36 1.47 -7.76 -4.10
C ASP A 36 0.32 -6.81 -3.72
N THR A 37 -0.88 -7.35 -3.85
CA THR A 37 -2.11 -6.93 -3.20
C THR A 37 -1.96 -7.11 -1.68
N ALA A 38 -0.95 -6.50 -1.09
CA ALA A 38 -0.68 -6.47 0.33
C ALA A 38 -1.14 -5.09 0.85
N PRO A 39 -2.06 -5.03 1.83
CA PRO A 39 -2.45 -3.79 2.51
C PRO A 39 -1.27 -3.03 3.16
N ASN A 40 -0.07 -3.62 3.18
CA ASN A 40 1.17 -2.99 3.65
C ASN A 40 1.77 -1.98 2.65
N THR A 41 1.44 -2.08 1.34
CA THR A 41 1.97 -1.22 0.28
C THR A 41 1.10 -0.01 -0.04
N LEU A 42 0.15 0.36 0.85
CA LEU A 42 -0.48 1.68 0.75
C LEU A 42 0.63 2.71 0.64
N ARG A 43 0.64 3.45 -0.48
CA ARG A 43 1.55 4.56 -0.68
C ARG A 43 1.43 5.50 0.55
N PRO A 44 2.54 6.13 0.97
CA PRO A 44 2.56 6.99 2.15
C PRO A 44 1.47 8.07 2.14
N ASP A 45 1.05 8.50 0.95
CA ASP A 45 -0.08 9.42 0.74
C ASP A 45 -1.40 8.87 1.31
N TYR A 46 -1.82 7.66 0.93
CA TYR A 46 -3.06 7.06 1.41
C TYR A 46 -3.04 6.75 2.91
N LYS A 47 -1.88 6.37 3.46
CA LYS A 47 -1.76 6.17 4.91
C LYS A 47 -1.94 7.49 5.65
N ALA A 48 -1.26 8.54 5.19
CA ALA A 48 -1.38 9.86 5.80
C ALA A 48 -2.82 10.40 5.73
N ASP A 49 -3.49 10.22 4.58
CA ASP A 49 -4.89 10.64 4.41
C ASP A 49 -5.84 9.82 5.31
N PHE A 50 -5.65 8.50 5.42
CA PHE A 50 -6.43 7.67 6.33
C PHE A 50 -6.27 8.07 7.80
N VAL A 51 -5.04 8.37 8.20
CA VAL A 51 -4.73 8.84 9.56
C VAL A 51 -5.35 10.21 9.81
N LEU A 52 -5.30 11.12 8.82
CA LEU A 52 -5.95 12.43 8.91
C LEU A 52 -7.47 12.29 9.08
N MET A 53 -8.13 11.47 8.26
CA MET A 53 -9.57 11.20 8.42
C MET A 53 -9.91 10.64 9.80
N THR A 54 -9.04 9.78 10.34
CA THR A 54 -9.21 9.21 11.69
C THR A 54 -9.06 10.30 12.76
N ALA A 55 -8.12 11.23 12.59
CA ALA A 55 -7.92 12.37 13.48
C ALA A 55 -9.08 13.37 13.44
N GLU A 56 -9.67 13.60 12.26
CA GLU A 56 -10.88 14.42 12.11
C GLU A 56 -12.09 13.77 12.79
N ALA A 57 -12.26 12.45 12.63
CA ALA A 57 -13.31 11.71 13.33
C ALA A 57 -13.13 11.77 14.86
N TYR A 58 -11.89 11.65 15.35
CA TYR A 58 -11.58 11.85 16.77
C TYR A 58 -11.97 13.26 17.24
N GLN A 59 -11.66 14.31 16.47
CA GLN A 59 -12.05 15.67 16.85
C GLN A 59 -13.58 15.86 16.91
N ALA A 60 -14.33 15.16 16.05
CA ALA A 60 -15.78 15.24 16.02
C ALA A 60 -16.44 14.48 17.18
N ASP A 61 -15.94 13.30 17.51
CA ASP A 61 -16.60 12.35 18.42
C ASP A 61 -15.92 12.22 19.79
N ASP A 62 -14.69 12.74 19.96
CA ASP A 62 -13.81 12.62 21.14
C ASP A 62 -13.58 11.18 21.64
N ASP A 63 -13.77 10.19 20.75
CA ASP A 63 -13.57 8.77 21.05
C ASP A 63 -12.15 8.31 20.66
N LEU A 64 -11.23 8.48 21.60
CA LEU A 64 -9.83 8.09 21.43
C LEU A 64 -9.65 6.57 21.22
N GLU A 65 -10.52 5.75 21.81
CA GLU A 65 -10.48 4.29 21.67
C GLU A 65 -10.95 3.85 20.29
N ALA A 66 -11.97 4.51 19.71
CA ALA A 66 -12.35 4.30 18.33
C ALA A 66 -11.23 4.70 17.36
N ALA A 67 -10.57 5.82 17.61
CA ALA A 67 -9.41 6.24 16.81
C ALA A 67 -8.29 5.20 16.87
N ARG A 68 -7.95 4.69 18.06
CA ARG A 68 -6.95 3.62 18.23
C ARG A 68 -7.29 2.34 17.46
N ARG A 69 -8.52 1.84 17.60
CA ARG A 69 -8.98 0.63 16.88
C ARG A 69 -8.88 0.81 15.37
N THR A 70 -9.16 2.02 14.89
CA THR A 70 -9.11 2.36 13.46
C THR A 70 -7.67 2.44 12.96
N LEU A 71 -6.78 3.10 13.70
CA LEU A 71 -5.34 3.17 13.38
C LEU A 71 -4.66 1.81 13.44
N ALA A 72 -5.07 0.93 14.35
CA ALA A 72 -4.55 -0.43 14.46
C ALA A 72 -4.78 -1.28 13.20
N LEU A 73 -5.73 -0.90 12.33
CA LEU A 73 -5.96 -1.56 11.03
C LEU A 73 -4.78 -1.39 10.07
N LEU A 74 -3.92 -0.38 10.29
CA LEU A 74 -2.68 -0.18 9.53
C LEU A 74 -1.61 -1.22 9.89
N GLY A 75 -1.79 -1.98 10.98
CA GLY A 75 -0.85 -2.99 11.44
C GLY A 75 0.43 -2.42 12.04
N GLU A 76 0.44 -1.13 12.39
CA GLU A 76 1.53 -0.44 13.05
C GLU A 76 1.03 0.21 14.35
N ASP A 77 1.98 0.66 15.17
CA ASP A 77 1.66 1.39 16.40
C ASP A 77 0.89 2.69 16.07
N PRO A 78 -0.27 2.96 16.70
CA PRO A 78 -1.07 4.16 16.41
C PRO A 78 -0.31 5.48 16.58
N VAL A 79 0.60 5.56 17.56
CA VAL A 79 1.41 6.77 17.77
C VAL A 79 2.38 6.94 16.61
N GLU A 80 3.00 5.86 16.14
CA GLU A 80 3.91 5.90 15.00
C GLU A 80 3.21 6.22 13.68
N ALA A 81 2.01 5.67 13.44
CA ALA A 81 1.18 6.01 12.28
C ALA A 81 0.92 7.53 12.19
N VAL A 82 0.56 8.15 13.31
CA VAL A 82 0.28 9.60 13.38
C VAL A 82 1.53 10.44 13.18
N LYS A 83 2.69 10.02 13.72
CA LYS A 83 3.96 10.71 13.46
C LYS A 83 4.34 10.67 11.98
N GLN A 84 4.19 9.51 11.34
CA GLN A 84 4.47 9.36 9.91
C GLN A 84 3.55 10.26 9.08
N ALA A 85 2.25 10.31 9.40
CA ALA A 85 1.29 11.20 8.75
C ALA A 85 1.65 12.69 8.94
N LEU A 86 2.09 13.09 10.13
CA LEU A 86 2.57 14.46 10.39
C LEU A 86 3.80 14.83 9.57
N ALA A 87 4.78 13.92 9.48
CA ALA A 87 5.98 14.13 8.66
C ALA A 87 5.62 14.25 7.18
N PHE A 88 4.78 13.32 6.69
CA PHE A 88 4.30 13.34 5.31
C PHE A 88 3.56 14.64 4.98
N GLY A 89 2.61 15.04 5.82
CA GLY A 89 1.82 16.27 5.63
C GLY A 89 2.68 17.53 5.64
N ALA A 90 3.71 17.59 6.49
CA ALA A 90 4.64 18.72 6.54
C ALA A 90 5.48 18.85 5.25
N GLU A 91 5.86 17.73 4.63
CA GLU A 91 6.61 17.71 3.37
C GLU A 91 5.74 17.95 2.14
N HIS A 92 4.47 17.53 2.18
CA HIS A 92 3.57 17.51 1.01
C HIS A 92 2.52 18.64 1.02
N GLY A 93 2.60 19.58 1.97
CA GLY A 93 1.83 20.82 1.94
C GLY A 93 0.43 20.73 2.55
N TYR A 94 0.23 19.86 3.55
CA TYR A 94 -1.00 19.86 4.35
C TYR A 94 -1.26 21.23 4.97
N THR A 95 -2.54 21.55 5.20
CA THR A 95 -2.89 22.84 5.78
C THR A 95 -2.44 22.90 7.24
N SER A 96 -2.31 24.12 7.79
CA SER A 96 -2.01 24.28 9.21
C SER A 96 -3.10 23.68 10.11
N GLN A 97 -4.34 23.60 9.63
CA GLN A 97 -5.45 22.97 10.33
C GLN A 97 -5.27 21.44 10.39
N ASP A 98 -4.97 20.79 9.27
CA ASP A 98 -4.80 19.33 9.21
C ASP A 98 -3.63 18.89 10.09
N LEU A 99 -2.53 19.63 10.04
CA LEU A 99 -1.37 19.39 10.90
C LEU A 99 -1.68 19.63 12.39
N PHE A 100 -2.63 20.51 12.71
CA PHE A 100 -3.09 20.72 14.08
C PHE A 100 -3.94 19.53 14.55
N VAL A 101 -4.90 19.09 13.74
CA VAL A 101 -5.78 17.93 14.02
C VAL A 101 -4.96 16.66 14.25
N LEU A 102 -3.98 16.37 13.38
CA LEU A 102 -3.07 15.24 13.56
C LEU A 102 -2.26 15.33 14.86
N ARG A 103 -1.85 16.54 15.27
CA ARG A 103 -1.05 16.73 16.49
C ARG A 103 -1.87 16.62 17.76
N GLU A 104 -3.12 17.06 17.71
CA GLU A 104 -4.09 16.86 18.78
C GLU A 104 -4.28 15.36 19.04
N LEU A 105 -4.55 14.57 17.99
CA LEU A 105 -4.63 13.12 18.11
C LEU A 105 -3.32 12.51 18.65
N LEU A 106 -2.16 12.92 18.13
CA LEU A 106 -0.86 12.42 18.62
C LEU A 106 -0.68 12.65 20.12
N THR A 107 -1.05 13.85 20.59
CA THR A 107 -0.93 14.23 22.00
C THR A 107 -1.86 13.39 22.87
N ALA A 108 -3.10 13.18 22.43
CA ALA A 108 -4.07 12.34 23.13
C ALA A 108 -3.59 10.88 23.25
N LEU A 109 -3.05 10.31 22.16
CA LEU A 109 -2.49 8.96 22.14
C LEU A 109 -1.28 8.81 23.07
N GLN A 110 -0.42 9.83 23.18
CA GLN A 110 0.74 9.82 24.07
C GLN A 110 0.36 10.02 25.55
N ALA A 111 -0.68 10.81 25.83
CA ALA A 111 -1.15 11.04 27.18
C ALA A 111 -1.79 9.80 27.80
N GLN A 112 -2.37 8.93 26.97
CA GLN A 112 -2.95 7.66 27.37
C GLN A 112 -2.35 6.54 26.51
N PRO A 113 -1.13 6.08 26.82
CA PRO A 113 -0.54 4.95 26.13
C PRO A 113 -1.45 3.73 26.24
N VAL A 114 -1.45 2.88 25.22
CA VAL A 114 -2.14 1.58 25.29
C VAL A 114 -1.51 0.83 26.46
N GLU A 115 -2.27 0.58 27.52
CA GLU A 115 -1.86 -0.35 28.58
C GLU A 115 -1.85 -1.74 27.93
N ASP A 116 -0.66 -2.18 27.49
CA ASP A 116 -0.43 -3.57 27.11
C ASP A 116 -0.81 -4.44 28.31
N GLY A 117 -2.01 -5.02 28.25
CA GLY A 117 -2.46 -6.01 29.20
C GLY A 117 -1.45 -7.15 29.25
N SER A 118 -0.84 -7.30 30.42
CA SER A 118 -0.01 -8.44 30.85
C SER A 118 -0.67 -9.79 30.61
#